data_AF-A0A4S5DI19-F1
#
_entry.id   AF-A0A4S5DI19-F1
#
_cell.length_a   1.000
_cell.length_b   1.000
_cell.length_c   1.000
_cell.angle_alpha   90.00
_cell.angle_beta   90.00
_cell.angle_gamma   90.00
#
_symmetry.space_group_name_H-M   'P 1'
#
loop_
_entity.id
_entity.type
_entity.pdbx_description
1 polymer ?
#
loop_
_entity_poly.entity_id
_entity_poly.type
_entity_poly.pdbx_seq_one_letter_code
_entity_poly.pdbx_strand_id
1 'polypeptide(L)'
;MDHPNDITPAAIALNRFGLGARADEAPPADPKAALVAQFDRYEARPAAWAGEPDAVALATRFANARNAMTGDDPATKRATEQSIRRDGNDTYRSAVVARVNSALNTPAPFVERLVHFWANHFAVSVDKGPVAAYAGAFERDAIRPHVLGRFEDMLVAVEQHPAMQLFLDQARSVGPDSPAALRAEARNPSGRRGLNENLAREIMELHTLGVRTGYTQADVTEFARALTGWSIAGGRGPQPGDAAPGAFVFRPKLHEPGVRTVMGRSYDQPGESQARAILHDLAHSEATGRHIAFQLARHFVADNPPPALTDRLARAFDASGGDLPTVYRALVDAPDAWSPVNRKFKTPWEWAVSSLRGLGWHDTGDLKAAPLLAQLGQPVWRPGSPAGYDDVAASWAAPDALVRRVELAQRLAARTGDRLDPRTLGNTLLAGSLSAPTATALSRAESATTSLALLLVSPDFQRR
;
A
#
# COMPACT_ATOMS: atom_id res chain seq x y z
N MET A 1 -34.34 8.30 -22.06
CA MET A 1 -33.36 9.15 -21.35
C MET A 1 -33.48 8.77 -19.90
N ASP A 2 -32.70 7.76 -19.48
CA ASP A 2 -32.70 7.31 -18.09
C ASP A 2 -32.10 8.42 -17.22
N HIS A 3 -32.84 8.89 -16.23
CA HIS A 3 -32.30 9.74 -15.19
C HIS A 3 -31.10 8.99 -14.57
N PRO A 4 -29.88 9.54 -14.58
CA PRO A 4 -28.81 8.95 -13.80
C PRO A 4 -29.28 8.91 -12.36
N ASN A 5 -29.25 7.74 -11.72
CA ASN A 5 -29.52 7.65 -10.29
C ASN A 5 -28.67 8.70 -9.57
N ASP A 6 -29.33 9.59 -8.84
CA ASP A 6 -28.67 10.57 -7.99
C ASP A 6 -27.98 9.83 -6.85
N ILE A 7 -26.70 9.47 -7.06
CA ILE A 7 -25.88 8.92 -5.98
C ILE A 7 -25.80 9.96 -4.87
N THR A 8 -26.23 9.59 -3.68
CA THR A 8 -26.31 10.52 -2.57
C THR A 8 -24.91 10.89 -2.07
N PRO A 9 -24.70 12.09 -1.51
CA PRO A 9 -23.44 12.43 -0.86
C PRO A 9 -23.04 11.41 0.23
N ALA A 10 -24.01 10.87 0.97
CA ALA A 10 -23.73 9.82 1.95
C ALA A 10 -23.19 8.53 1.29
N ALA A 11 -23.75 8.11 0.15
CA ALA A 11 -23.25 6.96 -0.60
C ALA A 11 -21.81 7.19 -1.10
N ILE A 12 -21.50 8.41 -1.55
CA ILE A 12 -20.14 8.81 -1.95
C ILE A 12 -19.19 8.69 -0.75
N ALA A 13 -19.52 9.27 0.40
CA ALA A 13 -18.66 9.16 1.58
C ALA A 13 -18.40 7.72 2.01
N LEU A 14 -19.44 6.88 2.02
CA LEU A 14 -19.33 5.49 2.48
C LEU A 14 -18.60 4.57 1.49
N ASN A 15 -18.84 4.72 0.18
CA ASN A 15 -18.35 3.78 -0.84
C ASN A 15 -17.18 4.29 -1.68
N ARG A 16 -17.12 5.61 -1.96
CA ARG A 16 -16.01 6.22 -2.72
C ARG A 16 -14.82 6.49 -1.84
N PHE A 17 -15.05 7.17 -0.73
CA PHE A 17 -14.02 7.52 0.24
C PHE A 17 -13.82 6.42 1.28
N GLY A 18 -14.89 5.78 1.73
CA GLY A 18 -14.81 4.69 2.69
C GLY A 18 -14.53 3.32 2.07
N LEU A 19 -14.77 2.30 2.89
CA LEU A 19 -14.60 0.88 2.58
C LEU A 19 -15.93 0.17 2.32
N GLY A 20 -17.00 0.93 2.08
CA GLY A 20 -18.39 0.44 2.04
C GLY A 20 -19.05 0.50 3.41
N ALA A 21 -20.35 0.76 3.40
CA ALA A 21 -21.17 0.80 4.60
C ALA A 21 -21.34 -0.59 5.23
N ARG A 22 -21.61 -0.62 6.54
CA ARG A 22 -22.06 -1.85 7.22
C ARG A 22 -23.58 -1.97 7.18
N ALA A 23 -24.09 -3.19 7.43
CA ALA A 23 -25.53 -3.45 7.52
C ALA A 23 -26.23 -2.64 8.64
N ASP A 24 -25.48 -2.28 9.68
CA ASP A 24 -25.92 -1.56 10.88
C ASP A 24 -25.45 -0.09 10.92
N GLU A 25 -24.81 0.39 9.86
CA GLU A 25 -24.25 1.75 9.81
C GLU A 25 -25.28 2.75 9.26
N ALA A 26 -25.56 3.80 10.04
CA ALA A 26 -26.40 4.90 9.60
C ALA A 26 -25.63 5.82 8.63
N PRO A 27 -26.25 6.29 7.53
CA PRO A 27 -25.64 7.27 6.65
C PRO A 27 -25.28 8.57 7.39
N PRO A 28 -24.09 9.17 7.15
CA PRO A 28 -23.71 10.40 7.82
C PRO A 28 -24.59 11.58 7.37
N ALA A 29 -25.06 12.37 8.33
CA ALA A 29 -25.86 13.57 8.06
C ALA A 29 -25.05 14.67 7.35
N ASP A 30 -23.78 14.85 7.74
CA ASP A 30 -22.80 15.68 7.03
C ASP A 30 -21.66 14.77 6.53
N PRO A 31 -21.71 14.31 5.27
CA PRO A 31 -20.72 13.40 4.71
C PRO A 31 -19.30 13.97 4.68
N LYS A 32 -19.12 15.28 4.46
CA LYS A 32 -17.79 15.90 4.41
C LYS A 32 -17.17 15.98 5.80
N ALA A 33 -17.92 16.51 6.76
CA ALA A 33 -17.47 16.59 8.15
C ALA A 33 -17.19 15.20 8.72
N ALA A 34 -18.03 14.21 8.40
CA ALA A 34 -17.84 12.83 8.85
C ALA A 34 -16.55 12.18 8.32
N LEU A 35 -16.11 12.53 7.10
CA LEU A 35 -14.82 12.07 6.55
C LEU A 35 -13.64 12.72 7.27
N VAL A 36 -13.68 14.05 7.47
CA VAL A 36 -12.58 14.77 8.14
C VAL A 36 -12.45 14.36 9.61
N ALA A 37 -13.57 14.14 10.31
CA ALA A 37 -13.59 13.68 11.70
C ALA A 37 -13.04 12.24 11.89
N GLN A 38 -12.73 11.52 10.82
CA GLN A 38 -12.01 10.25 10.93
C GLN A 38 -10.53 10.43 11.26
N PHE A 39 -9.96 11.62 11.02
CA PHE A 39 -8.55 11.88 11.32
C PHE A 39 -8.27 11.78 12.82
N ASP A 40 -9.20 12.25 13.66
CA ASP A 40 -9.09 12.19 15.12
C ASP A 40 -9.36 10.80 15.70
N ARG A 41 -10.01 9.92 14.92
CA ARG A 41 -10.37 8.55 15.34
C ARG A 41 -9.42 7.50 14.78
N TYR A 42 -8.49 7.89 13.92
CA TYR A 42 -7.57 6.96 13.30
C TYR A 42 -6.55 6.45 14.32
N GLU A 43 -6.42 5.13 14.38
CA GLU A 43 -5.39 4.46 15.16
C GLU A 43 -4.35 3.86 14.22
N ALA A 44 -3.10 4.30 14.32
CA ALA A 44 -2.00 3.74 13.52
C ALA A 44 -1.76 2.24 13.81
N ARG A 45 -2.06 1.81 15.04
CA ARG A 45 -1.92 0.41 15.50
C ARG A 45 -3.21 -0.06 16.16
N PRO A 46 -4.27 -0.33 15.38
CA PRO A 46 -5.53 -0.82 15.93
C PRO A 46 -5.36 -2.26 16.43
N ALA A 47 -6.34 -2.75 17.20
CA ALA A 47 -6.28 -4.06 17.87
C ALA A 47 -5.88 -5.23 16.94
N ALA A 48 -6.33 -5.24 15.69
CA ALA A 48 -6.00 -6.27 14.71
C ALA A 48 -4.49 -6.39 14.42
N TRP A 49 -3.72 -5.29 14.57
CA TRP A 49 -2.28 -5.25 14.34
C TRP A 49 -1.45 -5.34 15.62
N ALA A 50 -2.09 -5.32 16.81
CA ALA A 50 -1.39 -5.27 18.09
C ALA A 50 -0.51 -6.51 18.33
N GLY A 51 -0.94 -7.68 17.86
CA GLY A 51 -0.21 -8.94 17.94
C GLY A 51 0.79 -9.18 16.80
N GLU A 52 0.80 -8.34 15.76
CA GLU A 52 1.69 -8.53 14.62
C GLU A 52 3.10 -8.01 14.95
N PRO A 53 4.16 -8.80 14.63
CA PRO A 53 5.53 -8.43 14.96
C PRO A 53 6.01 -7.26 14.10
N ASP A 54 6.83 -6.39 14.71
CA ASP A 54 7.54 -5.35 13.98
C ASP A 54 8.76 -5.90 13.22
N ALA A 55 9.37 -5.05 12.38
CA ALA A 55 10.53 -5.44 11.58
C ALA A 55 11.73 -5.91 12.43
N VAL A 56 11.94 -5.33 13.62
CA VAL A 56 13.08 -5.67 14.50
C VAL A 56 12.88 -7.05 15.14
N ALA A 57 11.66 -7.33 15.62
CA ALA A 57 11.28 -8.63 16.18
C ALA A 57 11.42 -9.75 15.13
N LEU A 58 10.97 -9.50 13.90
CA LEU A 58 11.12 -10.44 12.78
C LEU A 58 12.59 -10.67 12.44
N ALA A 59 13.37 -9.61 12.28
CA ALA A 59 14.78 -9.74 11.95
C ALA A 59 15.58 -10.45 13.04
N THR A 60 15.26 -10.19 14.32
CA THR A 60 15.88 -10.88 15.46
C THR A 60 15.54 -12.36 15.44
N ARG A 61 14.27 -12.71 15.22
CA ARG A 61 13.82 -14.11 15.08
C ARG A 61 14.57 -14.85 13.97
N PHE A 62 14.66 -14.26 12.78
CA PHE A 62 15.36 -14.88 11.64
C PHE A 62 16.89 -14.85 11.78
N ALA A 63 17.46 -13.89 12.49
CA ALA A 63 18.89 -13.90 12.83
C ALA A 63 19.21 -15.05 13.79
N ASN A 64 18.39 -15.25 14.84
CA ASN A 64 18.57 -16.34 15.79
C ASN A 64 18.41 -17.72 15.11
N ALA A 65 17.41 -17.87 14.24
CA ALA A 65 17.23 -19.10 13.46
C ALA A 65 18.44 -19.41 12.57
N ARG A 66 19.06 -18.38 11.97
CA ARG A 66 20.29 -18.53 11.16
C ARG A 66 21.52 -18.82 12.02
N ASN A 67 21.63 -18.23 13.22
CA ASN A 67 22.77 -18.45 14.11
C ASN A 67 22.72 -19.82 14.80
N ALA A 68 21.53 -20.35 15.05
CA ALA A 68 21.33 -21.73 15.52
C ALA A 68 21.74 -22.79 14.49
N MET A 69 22.07 -22.37 13.26
CA MET A 69 22.69 -23.21 12.23
C MET A 69 24.15 -23.53 12.60
N THR A 70 24.36 -24.33 13.64
CA THR A 70 25.69 -24.85 14.00
C THR A 70 25.94 -26.15 13.24
N GLY A 71 26.72 -26.10 12.17
CA GLY A 71 27.17 -27.29 11.44
C GLY A 71 27.16 -27.13 9.92
N ASP A 72 28.06 -27.84 9.25
CA ASP A 72 28.19 -27.81 7.79
C ASP A 72 27.28 -28.81 7.05
N ASP A 73 26.49 -29.59 7.78
CA ASP A 73 25.58 -30.58 7.19
C ASP A 73 24.56 -29.93 6.23
N PRO A 74 24.59 -30.28 4.93
CA PRO A 74 23.67 -29.72 3.94
C PRO A 74 22.18 -30.03 4.23
N ALA A 75 21.86 -31.15 4.87
CA ALA A 75 20.46 -31.50 5.18
C ALA A 75 19.88 -30.56 6.25
N THR A 76 20.63 -30.33 7.32
CA THR A 76 20.27 -29.38 8.40
C THR A 76 20.11 -27.95 7.89
N LYS A 77 21.00 -27.50 6.99
CA LYS A 77 20.89 -26.18 6.34
C LYS A 77 19.59 -26.04 5.54
N ARG A 78 19.27 -27.02 4.68
CA ARG A 78 18.02 -27.01 3.90
C ARG A 78 16.77 -27.05 4.78
N ALA A 79 16.76 -27.88 5.83
CA ALA A 79 15.63 -27.96 6.75
C ALA A 79 15.38 -26.63 7.47
N THR A 80 16.45 -25.94 7.88
CA THR A 80 16.39 -24.63 8.52
C THR A 80 15.87 -23.56 7.56
N GLU A 81 16.39 -23.51 6.33
CA GLU A 81 15.91 -22.59 5.28
C GLU A 81 14.42 -22.81 4.97
N GLN A 82 13.98 -24.07 4.90
CA GLN A 82 12.56 -24.41 4.75
C GLN A 82 11.72 -23.98 5.95
N SER A 83 12.24 -24.06 7.17
CA SER A 83 11.57 -23.56 8.37
C SER A 83 11.41 -22.04 8.31
N ILE A 84 12.49 -21.30 8.04
CA ILE A 84 12.46 -19.83 7.91
C ILE A 84 11.45 -19.40 6.84
N ARG A 85 11.42 -20.10 5.70
CA ARG A 85 10.46 -19.82 4.63
C ARG A 85 9.02 -20.08 5.07
N ARG A 86 8.76 -21.16 5.82
CA ARG A 86 7.43 -21.46 6.38
C ARG A 86 7.00 -20.37 7.37
N ASP A 87 7.87 -20.02 8.31
CA ASP A 87 7.60 -18.98 9.31
C ASP A 87 7.34 -17.61 8.64
N GLY A 88 8.09 -17.29 7.59
CA GLY A 88 7.86 -16.08 6.79
C GLY A 88 6.50 -16.08 6.08
N ASN A 89 6.08 -17.22 5.52
CA ASN A 89 4.77 -17.36 4.88
C ASN A 89 3.62 -17.28 5.91
N ASP A 90 3.82 -17.82 7.11
CA ASP A 90 2.81 -17.78 8.16
C ASP A 90 2.69 -16.37 8.75
N THR A 91 3.81 -15.66 8.90
CA THR A 91 3.84 -14.21 9.22
C THR A 91 3.08 -13.41 8.16
N TYR A 92 3.35 -13.66 6.87
CA TYR A 92 2.62 -13.03 5.77
C TYR A 92 1.11 -13.26 5.87
N ARG A 93 0.68 -14.51 6.08
CA ARG A 93 -0.76 -14.86 6.19
C ARG A 93 -1.42 -14.21 7.40
N SER A 94 -0.73 -14.18 8.56
CA SER A 94 -1.21 -13.50 9.77
C SER A 94 -1.43 -12.01 9.51
N ALA A 95 -0.43 -11.35 8.92
CA ALA A 95 -0.51 -9.94 8.59
C ALA A 95 -1.61 -9.62 7.55
N VAL A 96 -1.89 -10.51 6.59
CA VAL A 96 -3.04 -10.34 5.69
C VAL A 96 -4.37 -10.43 6.43
N VAL A 97 -4.50 -11.34 7.40
CA VAL A 97 -5.69 -11.44 8.26
C VAL A 97 -5.84 -10.17 9.11
N ALA A 98 -4.75 -9.70 9.74
CA ALA A 98 -4.73 -8.44 10.49
C ALA A 98 -5.17 -7.26 9.63
N ARG A 99 -4.67 -7.18 8.38
CA ARG A 99 -5.05 -6.16 7.41
C ARG A 99 -6.55 -6.17 7.08
N VAL A 100 -7.13 -7.34 6.81
CA VAL A 100 -8.57 -7.45 6.54
C VAL A 100 -9.38 -7.11 7.79
N ASN A 101 -9.05 -7.67 8.95
CA ASN A 101 -9.78 -7.41 10.19
C ASN A 101 -9.72 -5.93 10.60
N SER A 102 -8.59 -5.26 10.37
CA SER A 102 -8.47 -3.81 10.55
C SER A 102 -9.48 -3.05 9.67
N ALA A 103 -9.55 -3.39 8.37
CA ALA A 103 -10.50 -2.79 7.44
C ALA A 103 -11.98 -3.08 7.77
N LEU A 104 -12.27 -4.23 8.38
CA LEU A 104 -13.64 -4.57 8.81
C LEU A 104 -14.09 -3.75 10.03
N ASN A 105 -13.18 -3.41 10.94
CA ASN A 105 -13.53 -2.82 12.25
C ASN A 105 -13.14 -1.35 12.43
N THR A 106 -12.36 -0.78 11.51
CA THR A 106 -11.86 0.59 11.66
C THR A 106 -12.98 1.62 11.86
N PRO A 107 -12.85 2.55 12.82
CA PRO A 107 -13.73 3.72 12.94
C PRO A 107 -13.40 4.82 11.91
N ALA A 108 -12.32 4.64 11.15
CA ALA A 108 -11.77 5.60 10.18
C ALA A 108 -11.59 4.95 8.79
N PRO A 109 -12.66 4.44 8.13
CA PRO A 109 -12.55 3.72 6.85
C PRO A 109 -11.93 4.53 5.71
N PHE A 110 -12.07 5.86 5.69
CA PHE A 110 -11.39 6.72 4.73
C PHE A 110 -9.87 6.72 4.94
N VAL A 111 -9.42 6.84 6.19
CA VAL A 111 -7.98 6.81 6.51
C VAL A 111 -7.41 5.41 6.29
N GLU A 112 -8.15 4.36 6.64
CA GLU A 112 -7.74 2.99 6.34
C GLU A 112 -7.59 2.77 4.83
N ARG A 113 -8.49 3.31 4.01
CA ARG A 113 -8.34 3.28 2.55
C ARG A 113 -7.11 4.05 2.06
N LEU A 114 -6.75 5.16 2.70
CA LEU A 114 -5.49 5.85 2.43
C LEU A 114 -4.28 4.98 2.80
N VAL A 115 -4.32 4.20 3.88
CA VAL A 115 -3.26 3.21 4.19
C VAL A 115 -3.11 2.22 3.03
N HIS A 116 -4.21 1.75 2.44
CA HIS A 116 -4.16 0.89 1.25
C HIS A 116 -3.55 1.56 0.04
N PHE A 117 -3.93 2.82 -0.23
CA PHE A 117 -3.35 3.63 -1.29
C PHE A 117 -1.83 3.76 -1.13
N TRP A 118 -1.35 4.16 0.05
CA TRP A 118 0.08 4.35 0.29
C TRP A 118 0.89 3.06 0.30
N ALA A 119 0.34 1.97 0.82
CA ALA A 119 0.96 0.65 0.73
C ALA A 119 1.06 0.13 -0.72
N ASN A 120 0.23 0.65 -1.63
CA ASN A 120 0.30 0.37 -3.06
C ASN A 120 1.25 1.33 -3.80
N HIS A 121 1.28 2.61 -3.41
CA HIS A 121 2.20 3.63 -3.95
C HIS A 121 3.66 3.25 -3.69
N PHE A 122 3.97 2.86 -2.45
CA PHE A 122 5.29 2.38 -2.04
C PHE A 122 5.36 0.85 -2.09
N ALA A 123 4.91 0.27 -3.20
CA ALA A 123 4.70 -1.16 -3.31
C ALA A 123 5.98 -1.97 -3.07
N VAL A 124 5.85 -2.99 -2.22
CA VAL A 124 6.79 -4.11 -2.11
C VAL A 124 6.14 -5.39 -2.62
N SER A 125 6.93 -6.35 -3.08
CA SER A 125 6.41 -7.65 -3.52
C SER A 125 6.96 -8.83 -2.73
N VAL A 126 6.04 -9.63 -2.17
CA VAL A 126 6.35 -10.89 -1.46
C VAL A 126 6.86 -12.00 -2.39
N ASP A 127 6.84 -11.80 -3.72
CA ASP A 127 7.52 -12.71 -4.65
C ASP A 127 9.03 -12.77 -4.40
N LYS A 128 9.59 -11.69 -3.85
CA LYS A 128 10.96 -11.69 -3.36
C LYS A 128 10.99 -12.34 -1.97
N GLY A 129 11.42 -13.61 -1.91
CA GLY A 129 11.31 -14.47 -0.72
C GLY A 129 11.56 -13.81 0.65
N PRO A 130 12.68 -13.08 0.86
CA PRO A 130 12.93 -12.41 2.14
C PRO A 130 11.92 -11.32 2.52
N VAL A 131 11.25 -10.69 1.54
CA VAL A 131 10.26 -9.61 1.73
C VAL A 131 8.94 -10.15 2.29
N ALA A 132 8.60 -11.41 2.02
CA ALA A 132 7.32 -12.02 2.45
C ALA A 132 7.06 -11.82 3.95
N ALA A 133 8.07 -12.02 4.79
CA ALA A 133 7.94 -11.86 6.23
C ALA A 133 7.79 -10.38 6.66
N TYR A 134 8.33 -9.42 5.91
CA TYR A 134 8.36 -8.01 6.30
C TYR A 134 7.25 -7.17 5.66
N ALA A 135 6.48 -7.69 4.71
CA ALA A 135 5.45 -6.90 4.02
C ALA A 135 4.36 -6.36 4.97
N GLY A 136 3.96 -7.17 5.96
CA GLY A 136 3.05 -6.72 7.01
C GLY A 136 3.67 -5.67 7.93
N ALA A 137 4.89 -5.90 8.39
CA ALA A 137 5.65 -4.95 9.20
C ALA A 137 5.88 -3.63 8.45
N PHE A 138 6.10 -3.66 7.14
CA PHE A 138 6.27 -2.47 6.30
C PHE A 138 5.05 -1.55 6.35
N GLU A 139 3.85 -2.10 6.14
CA GLU A 139 2.62 -1.31 6.27
C GLU A 139 2.42 -0.80 7.71
N ARG A 140 2.68 -1.66 8.70
CA ARG A 140 2.55 -1.36 10.14
C ARG A 140 3.50 -0.26 10.62
N ASP A 141 4.75 -0.28 10.16
CA ASP A 141 5.85 0.48 10.73
C ASP A 141 6.15 1.73 9.92
N ALA A 142 6.05 1.65 8.58
CA ALA A 142 6.39 2.76 7.69
C ALA A 142 5.17 3.52 7.16
N ILE A 143 4.04 2.86 6.88
CA ILE A 143 2.88 3.50 6.25
C ILE A 143 1.89 4.04 7.30
N ARG A 144 1.37 3.15 8.15
CA ARG A 144 0.29 3.49 9.10
C ARG A 144 0.62 4.66 10.03
N PRO A 145 1.82 4.78 10.63
CA PRO A 145 2.12 5.90 11.52
C PRO A 145 2.19 7.25 10.80
N HIS A 146 2.42 7.26 9.49
CA HIS A 146 2.68 8.49 8.72
C HIS A 146 1.51 8.88 7.79
N VAL A 147 0.43 8.08 7.73
CA VAL A 147 -0.68 8.33 6.79
C VAL A 147 -1.38 9.67 6.99
N LEU A 148 -1.38 10.20 8.22
CA LEU A 148 -1.87 11.53 8.59
C LEU A 148 -0.73 12.50 8.97
N GLY A 149 0.49 12.25 8.48
CA GLY A 149 1.68 13.08 8.72
C GLY A 149 2.15 13.84 7.47
N ARG A 150 3.45 14.15 7.41
CA ARG A 150 4.09 14.73 6.22
C ARG A 150 4.55 13.64 5.27
N PHE A 151 4.46 13.91 3.96
CA PHE A 151 4.90 13.00 2.92
C PHE A 151 6.37 12.62 3.05
N GLU A 152 7.24 13.58 3.36
CA GLU A 152 8.68 13.34 3.56
C GLU A 152 8.96 12.32 4.66
N ASP A 153 8.25 12.41 5.79
CA ASP A 153 8.43 11.48 6.91
C ASP A 153 8.07 10.06 6.51
N MET A 154 6.96 9.91 5.76
CA MET A 154 6.57 8.61 5.21
C MET A 154 7.59 8.09 4.20
N LEU A 155 8.06 8.94 3.28
CA LEU A 155 9.07 8.58 2.28
C LEU A 155 10.34 8.06 2.96
N VAL A 156 10.88 8.80 3.93
CA VAL A 156 12.08 8.38 4.68
C VAL A 156 11.83 7.07 5.42
N ALA A 157 10.70 6.93 6.11
CA ALA A 157 10.36 5.70 6.82
C ALA A 157 10.28 4.49 5.88
N VAL A 158 9.68 4.67 4.70
CA VAL A 158 9.58 3.66 3.65
C VAL A 158 10.95 3.26 3.11
N GLU A 159 11.74 4.25 2.66
CA GLU A 159 13.00 3.96 1.98
C GLU A 159 14.03 3.33 2.93
N GLN A 160 13.91 3.56 4.24
CA GLN A 160 14.79 2.96 5.24
C GLN A 160 14.28 1.62 5.79
N HIS A 161 13.03 1.25 5.50
CA HIS A 161 12.45 0.02 6.03
C HIS A 161 13.10 -1.24 5.43
N PRO A 162 13.32 -2.32 6.22
CA PRO A 162 13.93 -3.55 5.73
C PRO A 162 13.26 -4.18 4.53
N ALA A 163 11.93 -4.13 4.47
CA ALA A 163 11.18 -4.63 3.32
C ALA A 163 11.61 -3.94 2.01
N MET A 164 11.71 -2.60 2.00
CA MET A 164 12.10 -1.84 0.81
C MET A 164 13.58 -2.04 0.46
N GLN A 165 14.45 -1.99 1.48
CA GLN A 165 15.89 -2.26 1.35
C GLN A 165 16.18 -3.64 0.77
N LEU A 166 15.41 -4.67 1.17
CA LEU A 166 15.48 -6.01 0.61
C LEU A 166 14.84 -6.08 -0.77
N PHE A 167 13.67 -5.46 -0.97
CA PHE A 167 12.91 -5.52 -2.21
C PHE A 167 13.72 -5.00 -3.39
N LEU A 168 14.37 -3.84 -3.23
CA LEU A 168 15.15 -3.18 -4.28
C LEU A 168 16.66 -3.48 -4.22
N ASP A 169 17.05 -4.49 -3.42
CA ASP A 169 18.45 -4.94 -3.28
C ASP A 169 19.42 -3.82 -2.81
N GLN A 170 18.93 -2.79 -2.13
CA GLN A 170 19.74 -1.65 -1.73
C GLN A 170 20.86 -2.03 -0.76
N ALA A 171 20.58 -2.91 0.20
CA ALA A 171 21.58 -3.37 1.17
C ALA A 171 22.78 -4.12 0.52
N ARG A 172 22.69 -4.43 -0.78
CA ARG A 172 23.78 -5.03 -1.58
C ARG A 172 24.62 -4.01 -2.33
N SER A 173 24.12 -2.78 -2.51
CA SER A 173 24.75 -1.68 -3.25
C SER A 173 26.07 -1.26 -2.60
N VAL A 174 27.10 -1.05 -3.42
CA VAL A 174 28.44 -0.63 -2.99
C VAL A 174 28.91 0.48 -3.90
N GLY A 175 29.39 1.58 -3.34
CA GLY A 175 30.02 2.66 -4.09
C GLY A 175 31.27 2.16 -4.79
N PRO A 176 31.42 2.35 -6.12
CA PRO A 176 32.56 1.82 -6.87
C PRO A 176 33.91 2.36 -6.38
N ASP A 177 33.96 3.57 -5.82
CA ASP A 177 35.16 4.19 -5.25
C ASP A 177 35.19 4.12 -3.72
N SER A 178 34.28 3.34 -3.12
CA SER A 178 34.23 3.14 -1.67
C SER A 178 35.45 2.34 -1.16
N PRO A 179 35.86 2.52 0.11
CA PRO A 179 36.96 1.75 0.69
C PRO A 179 36.76 0.22 0.66
N ALA A 180 35.51 -0.26 0.63
CA ALA A 180 35.24 -1.68 0.48
C ALA A 180 35.40 -2.16 -0.97
N ALA A 181 34.97 -1.38 -1.95
CA ALA A 181 35.14 -1.71 -3.37
C ALA A 181 36.61 -1.76 -3.76
N LEU A 182 37.39 -0.73 -3.41
CA LEU A 182 38.83 -0.66 -3.70
C LEU A 182 39.61 -1.84 -3.07
N ARG A 183 39.27 -2.23 -1.84
CA ARG A 183 39.88 -3.41 -1.18
C ARG A 183 39.46 -4.73 -1.83
N ALA A 184 38.21 -4.83 -2.30
CA ALA A 184 37.74 -6.02 -2.99
C ALA A 184 38.42 -6.18 -4.35
N GLU A 185 38.55 -5.09 -5.10
CA GLU A 185 39.23 -5.03 -6.40
C GLU A 185 40.71 -5.41 -6.27
N ALA A 186 41.42 -4.89 -5.26
CA ALA A 186 42.80 -5.26 -4.99
C ALA A 186 43.00 -6.76 -4.66
N ARG A 187 41.97 -7.44 -4.11
CA ARG A 187 42.03 -8.86 -3.77
C ARG A 187 41.59 -9.77 -4.93
N ASN A 188 40.55 -9.37 -5.65
CA ASN A 188 40.03 -10.09 -6.80
C ASN A 188 39.33 -9.10 -7.75
N PRO A 189 40.02 -8.67 -8.82
CA PRO A 189 39.46 -7.74 -9.81
C PRO A 189 38.16 -8.24 -10.47
N SER A 190 37.99 -9.56 -10.61
CA SER A 190 36.79 -10.17 -11.20
C SER A 190 35.58 -10.24 -10.24
N GLY A 191 35.78 -9.96 -8.95
CA GLY A 191 34.75 -10.07 -7.91
C GLY A 191 34.13 -8.74 -7.46
N ARG A 192 34.24 -7.68 -8.27
CA ARG A 192 33.82 -6.32 -7.86
C ARG A 192 32.30 -6.28 -7.64
N ARG A 193 31.90 -5.85 -6.44
CA ARG A 193 30.47 -5.62 -6.12
C ARG A 193 30.04 -4.31 -6.79
N GLY A 194 28.92 -4.34 -7.49
CA GLY A 194 28.42 -3.21 -8.27
C GLY A 194 27.54 -2.25 -7.49
N LEU A 195 27.40 -1.05 -8.05
CA LEU A 195 26.36 -0.09 -7.73
C LEU A 195 25.00 -0.67 -8.14
N ASN A 196 24.01 -0.57 -7.26
CA ASN A 196 22.63 -0.90 -7.58
C ASN A 196 21.80 0.39 -7.66
N GLU A 197 21.16 0.61 -8.80
CA GLU A 197 20.39 1.83 -9.11
C GLU A 197 18.88 1.69 -8.85
N ASN A 198 18.39 0.48 -8.56
CA ASN A 198 16.95 0.22 -8.51
C ASN A 198 16.24 1.14 -7.50
N LEU A 199 16.75 1.23 -6.27
CA LEU A 199 16.15 2.11 -5.26
C LEU A 199 16.13 3.59 -5.70
N ALA A 200 17.24 4.10 -6.24
CA ALA A 200 17.28 5.47 -6.74
C ALA A 200 16.25 5.71 -7.85
N ARG A 201 16.14 4.76 -8.78
CA ARG A 201 15.19 4.82 -9.89
C ARG A 201 13.76 4.81 -9.38
N GLU A 202 13.39 3.88 -8.51
CA GLU A 202 12.02 3.80 -8.00
C GLU A 202 11.65 5.03 -7.15
N ILE A 203 12.59 5.55 -6.36
CA ILE A 203 12.35 6.79 -5.59
C ILE A 203 12.01 7.93 -6.55
N MET A 204 12.86 8.17 -7.55
CA MET A 204 12.67 9.29 -8.48
C MET A 204 11.44 9.08 -9.36
N GLU A 205 11.26 7.88 -9.92
CA GLU A 205 10.25 7.61 -10.94
C GLU A 205 8.86 7.33 -10.37
N LEU A 206 8.77 6.51 -9.32
CA LEU A 206 7.50 5.97 -8.84
C LEU A 206 7.07 6.59 -7.52
N HIS A 207 8.01 6.74 -6.59
CA HIS A 207 7.68 7.16 -5.23
C HIS A 207 7.56 8.68 -5.12
N THR A 208 8.26 9.45 -5.95
CA THR A 208 8.33 10.92 -5.86
C THR A 208 7.95 11.63 -7.17
N LEU A 209 8.88 11.84 -8.10
CA LEU A 209 8.73 12.81 -9.20
C LEU A 209 7.72 12.38 -10.27
N GLY A 210 7.41 11.08 -10.36
CA GLY A 210 6.63 10.54 -11.46
C GLY A 210 7.46 10.30 -12.72
N VAL A 211 6.90 9.52 -13.64
CA VAL A 211 7.56 9.10 -14.89
C VAL A 211 7.77 10.30 -15.83
N ARG A 212 9.01 10.45 -16.34
CA ARG A 212 9.40 11.45 -17.37
C ARG A 212 9.26 12.92 -16.92
N THR A 213 9.62 13.24 -15.68
CA THR A 213 9.54 14.61 -15.12
C THR A 213 10.87 15.37 -15.09
N GLY A 214 11.81 14.99 -15.96
CA GLY A 214 13.01 15.79 -16.25
C GLY A 214 14.31 15.30 -15.62
N TYR A 215 14.29 14.26 -14.79
CA TYR A 215 15.52 13.56 -14.40
C TYR A 215 16.07 12.72 -15.55
N THR A 216 17.39 12.51 -15.53
CA THR A 216 18.13 11.71 -16.50
C THR A 216 18.60 10.40 -15.89
N GLN A 217 19.09 9.49 -16.72
CA GLN A 217 19.78 8.29 -16.24
C GLN A 217 21.01 8.62 -15.39
N ALA A 218 21.72 9.74 -15.69
CA ALA A 218 22.86 10.17 -14.89
C ALA A 218 22.43 10.59 -13.47
N ASP A 219 21.27 11.24 -13.33
CA ASP A 219 20.73 11.60 -12.03
C ASP A 219 20.40 10.36 -11.18
N VAL A 220 19.84 9.32 -11.81
CA VAL A 220 19.59 8.03 -11.16
C VAL A 220 20.91 7.40 -10.66
N THR A 221 21.94 7.37 -11.50
CA THR A 221 23.26 6.85 -11.12
C THR A 221 23.89 7.66 -9.98
N GLU A 222 23.82 8.98 -10.03
CA GLU A 222 24.37 9.86 -8.99
C GLU A 222 23.62 9.77 -7.66
N PHE A 223 22.29 9.63 -7.71
CA PHE A 223 21.51 9.38 -6.51
C PHE A 223 21.77 7.97 -5.95
N ALA A 224 21.92 6.96 -6.81
CA ALA A 224 22.31 5.61 -6.38
C ALA A 224 23.65 5.62 -5.63
N ARG A 225 24.63 6.42 -6.09
CA ARG A 225 25.89 6.64 -5.38
C ARG A 225 25.65 7.24 -4.00
N ALA A 226 24.83 8.28 -3.88
CA ALA A 226 24.49 8.88 -2.58
C ALA A 226 23.84 7.86 -1.61
N LEU A 227 23.02 6.94 -2.12
CA LEU A 227 22.35 5.90 -1.32
C LEU A 227 23.28 4.77 -0.86
N THR A 228 24.46 4.61 -1.46
CA THR A 228 25.38 3.54 -1.06
C THR A 228 25.74 3.64 0.43
N GLY A 229 25.96 2.50 1.08
CA GLY A 229 26.12 2.45 2.54
C GLY A 229 24.82 2.35 3.33
N TRP A 230 23.67 2.73 2.78
CA TRP A 230 22.37 2.39 3.36
C TRP A 230 22.19 0.88 3.41
N SER A 231 21.79 0.36 4.57
CA SER A 231 21.67 -1.07 4.79
C SER A 231 20.76 -1.38 5.99
N ILE A 232 20.53 -2.67 6.19
CA ILE A 232 19.92 -3.23 7.40
C ILE A 232 20.94 -3.95 8.30
N ALA A 233 20.73 -3.83 9.61
CA ALA A 233 21.36 -4.60 10.66
C ALA A 233 21.01 -6.10 10.58
N GLY A 234 21.90 -6.97 11.04
CA GLY A 234 21.70 -8.44 10.99
C GLY A 234 21.78 -9.06 9.59
N GLY A 235 22.21 -8.26 8.60
CA GLY A 235 22.57 -8.70 7.24
C GLY A 235 24.00 -9.25 7.16
N ARG A 236 24.57 -9.31 5.94
CA ARG A 236 25.97 -9.74 5.75
C ARG A 236 26.96 -8.63 6.13
N GLY A 237 27.98 -8.98 6.91
CA GLY A 237 29.10 -8.11 7.28
C GLY A 237 29.13 -7.74 8.75
N PRO A 238 30.17 -7.01 9.21
CA PRO A 238 30.25 -6.54 10.59
C PRO A 238 29.05 -5.66 10.94
N GLN A 239 28.49 -5.88 12.12
CA GLN A 239 27.38 -5.10 12.64
C GLN A 239 27.90 -3.71 13.09
N PRO A 240 27.32 -2.60 12.61
CA PRO A 240 27.67 -1.28 13.14
C PRO A 240 27.08 -1.11 14.55
N GLY A 241 27.96 -0.98 15.55
CA GLY A 241 27.56 -0.79 16.96
C GLY A 241 26.62 -1.89 17.47
N ASP A 242 25.70 -1.50 18.37
CA ASP A 242 24.73 -2.39 19.00
C ASP A 242 23.34 -2.36 18.30
N ALA A 243 23.29 -1.95 17.02
CA ALA A 243 22.03 -1.82 16.30
C ALA A 243 21.30 -3.18 16.22
N ALA A 244 20.03 -3.21 16.64
CA ALA A 244 19.20 -4.42 16.63
C ALA A 244 19.03 -4.95 15.19
N PRO A 245 18.99 -6.28 14.98
CA PRO A 245 18.70 -6.86 13.67
C PRO A 245 17.47 -6.22 13.03
N GLY A 246 17.54 -5.94 11.73
CA GLY A 246 16.43 -5.28 11.00
C GLY A 246 16.36 -3.76 11.18
N ALA A 247 17.13 -3.15 12.09
CA ALA A 247 17.23 -1.69 12.10
C ALA A 247 17.95 -1.19 10.83
N PHE A 248 17.54 -0.01 10.35
CA PHE A 248 18.31 0.73 9.35
C PHE A 248 19.68 1.10 9.93
N VAL A 249 20.73 0.97 9.12
CA VAL A 249 22.10 1.36 9.46
C VAL A 249 22.82 1.94 8.26
N PHE A 250 23.69 2.91 8.51
CA PHE A 250 24.64 3.41 7.53
C PHE A 250 26.01 2.73 7.68
N ARG A 251 26.60 2.32 6.55
CA ARG A 251 27.91 1.66 6.47
C ARG A 251 28.90 2.54 5.69
N PRO A 252 29.68 3.40 6.36
CA PRO A 252 30.60 4.33 5.70
C PRO A 252 31.61 3.65 4.74
N LYS A 253 32.04 2.41 5.05
CA LYS A 253 32.99 1.67 4.22
C LYS A 253 32.42 1.24 2.87
N LEU A 254 31.10 1.19 2.71
CA LEU A 254 30.42 0.84 1.46
C LEU A 254 29.96 2.09 0.68
N HIS A 255 30.05 3.27 1.28
CA HIS A 255 29.54 4.51 0.72
C HIS A 255 30.52 5.09 -0.30
N GLU A 256 29.96 5.59 -1.40
CA GLU A 256 30.66 6.32 -2.43
C GLU A 256 31.11 7.69 -1.91
N PRO A 257 32.40 8.04 -1.98
CA PRO A 257 32.86 9.34 -1.54
C PRO A 257 32.57 10.45 -2.56
N GLY A 258 32.52 11.70 -2.06
CA GLY A 258 32.53 12.90 -2.87
C GLY A 258 31.16 13.54 -3.11
N VAL A 259 31.19 14.78 -3.61
CA VAL A 259 29.98 15.58 -3.91
C VAL A 259 29.19 14.91 -5.03
N ARG A 260 27.88 14.80 -4.87
CA ARG A 260 26.96 14.30 -5.91
C ARG A 260 26.23 15.47 -6.56
N THR A 261 25.92 15.35 -7.84
CA THR A 261 25.04 16.30 -8.54
C THR A 261 23.82 15.55 -9.04
N VAL A 262 22.64 15.93 -8.56
CA VAL A 262 21.36 15.31 -8.93
C VAL A 262 20.40 16.43 -9.32
N MET A 263 19.86 16.36 -10.53
CA MET A 263 18.95 17.34 -11.13
C MET A 263 19.49 18.77 -11.04
N GLY A 264 20.79 18.94 -11.34
CA GLY A 264 21.47 20.23 -11.33
C GLY A 264 21.77 20.81 -9.94
N ARG A 265 21.46 20.10 -8.86
CA ARG A 265 21.78 20.50 -7.47
C ARG A 265 22.96 19.68 -6.96
N SER A 266 23.88 20.33 -6.25
CA SER A 266 25.05 19.68 -5.65
C SER A 266 24.79 19.34 -4.18
N TYR A 267 25.22 18.14 -3.77
CA TYR A 267 25.04 17.57 -2.43
C TYR A 267 26.40 17.16 -1.86
N ASP A 268 26.91 17.94 -0.91
CA ASP A 268 28.21 17.74 -0.24
C ASP A 268 28.08 17.22 1.20
N GLN A 269 26.85 16.96 1.64
CA GLN A 269 26.58 16.46 2.99
C GLN A 269 27.29 15.11 3.22
N PRO A 270 27.84 14.86 4.42
CA PRO A 270 28.64 13.67 4.66
C PRO A 270 27.78 12.41 4.88
N GLY A 271 28.17 11.31 4.24
CA GLY A 271 27.65 9.98 4.53
C GLY A 271 26.13 9.87 4.34
N GLU A 272 25.43 9.31 5.33
CA GLU A 272 23.97 9.09 5.26
C GLU A 272 23.17 10.35 4.94
N SER A 273 23.65 11.51 5.41
CA SER A 273 22.94 12.79 5.26
C SER A 273 22.86 13.26 3.81
N GLN A 274 23.75 12.79 2.91
CA GLN A 274 23.71 13.10 1.49
C GLN A 274 22.42 12.61 0.83
N ALA A 275 22.10 11.33 1.02
CA ALA A 275 20.86 10.76 0.49
C ALA A 275 19.62 11.35 1.15
N ARG A 276 19.68 11.68 2.45
CA ARG A 276 18.56 12.36 3.15
C ARG A 276 18.29 13.76 2.57
N ALA A 277 19.34 14.52 2.24
CA ALA A 277 19.20 15.83 1.61
C ALA A 277 18.55 15.73 0.21
N ILE A 278 18.93 14.72 -0.58
CA ILE A 278 18.29 14.47 -1.88
C ILE A 278 16.82 14.09 -1.68
N LEU A 279 16.49 13.19 -0.75
CA LEU A 279 15.10 12.82 -0.45
C LEU A 279 14.25 14.01 -0.03
N HIS A 280 14.78 14.89 0.82
CA HIS A 280 14.12 16.13 1.23
C HIS A 280 13.77 17.00 0.02
N ASP A 281 14.72 17.22 -0.89
CA ASP A 281 14.50 18.05 -2.08
C ASP A 281 13.52 17.40 -3.07
N LEU A 282 13.56 16.07 -3.24
CA LEU A 282 12.59 15.34 -4.06
C LEU A 282 11.17 15.42 -3.45
N ALA A 283 11.02 15.22 -2.14
CA ALA A 283 9.74 15.24 -1.44
C ALA A 283 9.02 16.60 -1.52
N HIS A 284 9.78 17.69 -1.64
CA HIS A 284 9.24 19.06 -1.75
C HIS A 284 9.20 19.57 -3.20
N SER A 285 9.46 18.72 -4.18
CA SER A 285 9.41 19.12 -5.58
C SER A 285 7.96 19.29 -6.06
N GLU A 286 7.74 20.29 -6.91
CA GLU A 286 6.43 20.53 -7.55
C GLU A 286 5.99 19.32 -8.42
N ALA A 287 6.96 18.57 -8.96
CA ALA A 287 6.71 17.34 -9.70
C ALA A 287 6.11 16.25 -8.79
N THR A 288 6.64 16.11 -7.57
CA THR A 288 6.09 15.19 -6.55
C THR A 288 4.70 15.60 -6.11
N GLY A 289 4.47 16.88 -5.83
CA GLY A 289 3.13 17.38 -5.50
C GLY A 289 2.10 17.04 -6.58
N ARG A 290 2.45 17.24 -7.86
CA ARG A 290 1.60 16.88 -9.02
C ARG A 290 1.40 15.37 -9.18
N HIS A 291 2.45 14.56 -9.00
CA HIS A 291 2.38 13.10 -9.12
C HIS A 291 1.43 12.50 -8.08
N ILE A 292 1.63 12.85 -6.80
CA ILE A 292 0.79 12.38 -5.69
C ILE A 292 -0.66 12.89 -5.85
N ALA A 293 -0.84 14.16 -6.21
CA ALA A 293 -2.16 14.74 -6.47
C ALA A 293 -2.92 13.99 -7.56
N PHE A 294 -2.25 13.65 -8.66
CA PHE A 294 -2.84 12.89 -9.76
C PHE A 294 -3.25 11.49 -9.32
N GLN A 295 -2.38 10.78 -8.59
CA GLN A 295 -2.69 9.43 -8.09
C GLN A 295 -3.85 9.43 -7.10
N LEU A 296 -3.91 10.38 -6.15
CA LEU A 296 -5.04 10.51 -5.22
C LEU A 296 -6.36 10.83 -5.95
N ALA A 297 -6.34 11.78 -6.88
CA ALA A 297 -7.51 12.11 -7.69
C ALA A 297 -7.97 10.90 -8.51
N ARG A 298 -7.02 10.15 -9.10
CA ARG A 298 -7.33 8.92 -9.81
C ARG A 298 -7.93 7.85 -8.91
N HIS A 299 -7.34 7.63 -7.75
CA HIS A 299 -7.72 6.56 -6.83
C HIS A 299 -9.16 6.76 -6.32
N PHE A 300 -9.48 7.99 -5.90
CA PHE A 300 -10.76 8.30 -5.28
C PHE A 300 -11.86 8.71 -6.27
N VAL A 301 -11.55 9.45 -7.33
CA VAL A 301 -12.58 10.15 -8.11
C VAL A 301 -12.88 9.49 -9.46
N ALA A 302 -11.90 9.40 -10.36
CA ALA A 302 -12.12 8.89 -11.72
C ALA A 302 -10.85 8.27 -12.31
N ASP A 303 -10.96 7.36 -13.28
CA ASP A 303 -9.78 6.77 -13.95
C ASP A 303 -8.91 7.83 -14.63
N ASN A 304 -9.57 8.83 -15.23
CA ASN A 304 -8.98 10.04 -15.80
C ASN A 304 -9.50 11.25 -14.99
N PRO A 305 -8.82 11.64 -13.90
CA PRO A 305 -9.29 12.74 -13.07
C PRO A 305 -9.30 14.07 -13.83
N PRO A 306 -10.25 14.98 -13.56
CA PRO A 306 -10.24 16.32 -14.14
C PRO A 306 -8.94 17.06 -13.77
N PRO A 307 -8.29 17.78 -14.73
CA PRO A 307 -7.06 18.51 -14.44
C PRO A 307 -7.21 19.51 -13.29
N ALA A 308 -8.36 20.18 -13.19
CA ALA A 308 -8.64 21.13 -12.12
C ALA A 308 -8.62 20.52 -10.71
N LEU A 309 -9.01 19.24 -10.58
CA LEU A 309 -8.92 18.50 -9.32
C LEU A 309 -7.45 18.21 -8.98
N THR A 310 -6.69 17.69 -9.94
CA THR A 310 -5.25 17.43 -9.75
C THR A 310 -4.50 18.71 -9.37
N ASP A 311 -4.75 19.82 -10.07
CA ASP A 311 -4.11 21.11 -9.77
C ASP A 311 -4.49 21.64 -8.38
N ARG A 312 -5.75 21.43 -7.94
CA ARG A 312 -6.18 21.79 -6.59
C ARG A 312 -5.41 21.02 -5.52
N LEU A 313 -5.25 19.71 -5.70
CA LEU A 313 -4.53 18.86 -4.74
C LEU A 313 -3.02 19.15 -4.75
N ALA A 314 -2.43 19.37 -5.93
CA ALA A 314 -1.02 19.72 -6.06
C ALA A 314 -0.72 21.04 -5.34
N ARG A 315 -1.54 22.08 -5.55
CA ARG A 315 -1.40 23.35 -4.80
C ARG A 315 -1.54 23.15 -3.29
N ALA A 316 -2.44 22.29 -2.83
CA ALA A 316 -2.58 22.00 -1.41
C ALA A 316 -1.34 21.30 -0.85
N PHE A 317 -0.73 20.40 -1.61
CA PHE A 317 0.52 19.72 -1.26
C PHE A 317 1.67 20.73 -1.18
N ASP A 318 1.86 21.55 -2.21
CA ASP A 318 2.99 22.50 -2.29
C ASP A 318 2.87 23.58 -1.20
N ALA A 319 1.68 24.15 -1.01
CA ALA A 319 1.45 25.20 -0.03
C ALA A 319 1.58 24.72 1.42
N SER A 320 1.34 23.44 1.69
CA SER A 320 1.47 22.85 3.02
C SER A 320 2.84 22.20 3.26
N GLY A 321 3.72 22.18 2.26
CA GLY A 321 4.97 21.43 2.31
C GLY A 321 4.74 19.93 2.49
N GLY A 322 3.76 19.36 1.81
CA GLY A 322 3.48 17.92 1.84
C GLY A 322 2.76 17.43 3.11
N ASP A 323 2.06 18.29 3.86
CA ASP A 323 1.15 17.87 4.92
C ASP A 323 -0.04 17.11 4.31
N LEU A 324 -0.06 15.79 4.50
CA LEU A 324 -1.04 14.91 3.86
C LEU A 324 -2.49 15.17 4.33
N PRO A 325 -2.78 15.42 5.62
CA PRO A 325 -4.12 15.82 6.04
C PRO A 325 -4.66 17.04 5.31
N THR A 326 -3.83 18.05 5.02
CA THR A 326 -4.24 19.22 4.22
C THR A 326 -4.65 18.83 2.80
N VAL A 327 -3.90 17.93 2.15
CA VAL A 327 -4.23 17.43 0.81
C VAL A 327 -5.53 16.62 0.83
N TYR A 328 -5.74 15.79 1.85
CA TYR A 328 -6.97 15.01 1.98
C TYR A 328 -8.20 15.88 2.21
N ARG A 329 -8.08 16.95 3.02
CA ARG A 329 -9.17 17.93 3.17
C ARG A 329 -9.48 18.60 1.84
N ALA A 330 -8.46 18.99 1.07
CA ALA A 330 -8.66 19.56 -0.26
C ALA A 330 -9.37 18.59 -1.23
N LEU A 331 -9.12 17.28 -1.11
CA LEU A 331 -9.83 16.24 -1.86
C LEU A 331 -11.29 16.09 -1.40
N VAL A 332 -11.53 16.05 -0.09
CA VAL A 332 -12.88 15.98 0.48
C VAL A 332 -13.69 17.24 0.15
N ASP A 333 -13.07 18.40 0.04
CA ASP A 333 -13.76 19.64 -0.28
C ASP A 333 -14.04 19.83 -1.77
N ALA A 334 -13.30 19.13 -2.65
CA ALA A 334 -13.38 19.31 -4.09
C ALA A 334 -14.74 18.87 -4.66
N PRO A 335 -15.48 19.76 -5.37
CA PRO A 335 -16.78 19.41 -5.96
C PRO A 335 -16.75 18.19 -6.88
N ASP A 336 -15.68 18.02 -7.66
CA ASP A 336 -15.49 16.89 -8.58
C ASP A 336 -15.54 15.53 -7.87
N ALA A 337 -15.07 15.46 -6.62
CA ALA A 337 -15.08 14.23 -5.83
C ALA A 337 -16.49 13.80 -5.41
N TRP A 338 -17.46 14.73 -5.44
CA TRP A 338 -18.88 14.51 -5.12
C TRP A 338 -19.77 14.44 -6.35
N SER A 339 -19.18 14.51 -7.55
CA SER A 339 -19.93 14.37 -8.79
C SER A 339 -20.51 12.95 -8.92
N PRO A 340 -21.79 12.82 -9.33
CA PRO A 340 -22.41 11.53 -9.58
C PRO A 340 -21.92 10.85 -10.87
N VAL A 341 -21.31 11.63 -11.77
CA VAL A 341 -20.81 11.18 -13.09
C VAL A 341 -19.48 10.44 -12.93
N ASN A 342 -18.62 10.91 -12.03
CA ASN A 342 -17.37 10.24 -11.72
C ASN A 342 -17.69 8.95 -11.01
N ARG A 343 -17.29 7.80 -11.59
CA ARG A 343 -17.51 6.48 -11.01
C ARG A 343 -16.28 5.62 -11.25
N LYS A 344 -15.94 4.81 -10.26
CA LYS A 344 -14.85 3.83 -10.36
C LYS A 344 -15.38 2.43 -10.13
N PHE A 345 -14.74 1.48 -10.78
CA PHE A 345 -14.98 0.07 -10.52
C PHE A 345 -14.19 -0.36 -9.29
N LYS A 346 -14.84 -1.04 -8.34
CA LYS A 346 -14.16 -1.50 -7.13
C LYS A 346 -13.05 -2.47 -7.51
N THR A 347 -11.86 -2.29 -6.94
CA THR A 347 -10.79 -3.31 -7.04
C THR A 347 -11.20 -4.60 -6.32
N PRO A 348 -10.56 -5.75 -6.57
CA PRO A 348 -10.79 -6.98 -5.81
C PRO A 348 -10.75 -6.79 -4.28
N TRP A 349 -9.79 -6.02 -3.78
CA TRP A 349 -9.68 -5.67 -2.36
C TRP A 349 -10.93 -4.90 -1.88
N GLU A 350 -11.27 -3.81 -2.55
CA GLU A 350 -12.41 -2.95 -2.19
C GLU A 350 -13.73 -3.71 -2.23
N TRP A 351 -13.93 -4.54 -3.25
CA TRP A 351 -15.13 -5.37 -3.38
C TRP A 351 -15.20 -6.41 -2.25
N ALA A 352 -14.10 -7.08 -1.93
CA ALA A 352 -14.08 -8.09 -0.86
C ALA A 352 -14.37 -7.46 0.51
N VAL A 353 -13.68 -6.35 0.86
CA VAL A 353 -13.89 -5.67 2.14
C VAL A 353 -15.31 -5.10 2.23
N SER A 354 -15.80 -4.40 1.19
CA SER A 354 -17.17 -3.86 1.22
C SER A 354 -18.23 -4.95 1.29
N SER A 355 -18.00 -6.12 0.66
CA SER A 355 -18.91 -7.27 0.76
C SER A 355 -18.93 -7.84 2.19
N LEU A 356 -17.76 -8.06 2.80
CA LEU A 356 -17.67 -8.58 4.16
C LEU A 356 -18.29 -7.60 5.18
N ARG A 357 -17.98 -6.30 5.08
CA ARG A 357 -18.58 -5.24 5.91
C ARG A 357 -20.10 -5.18 5.72
N GLY A 358 -20.57 -5.20 4.47
CA GLY A 358 -21.98 -5.13 4.15
C GLY A 358 -22.78 -6.36 4.61
N LEU A 359 -22.13 -7.53 4.71
CA LEU A 359 -22.73 -8.74 5.28
C LEU A 359 -22.60 -8.81 6.83
N GLY A 360 -22.11 -7.76 7.48
CA GLY A 360 -22.00 -7.68 8.94
C GLY A 360 -20.80 -8.42 9.55
N TRP A 361 -19.77 -8.72 8.76
CA TRP A 361 -18.58 -9.42 9.27
C TRP A 361 -17.69 -8.44 10.05
N HIS A 362 -17.07 -8.96 11.12
CA HIS A 362 -16.12 -8.24 11.96
C HIS A 362 -14.76 -8.94 11.98
N ASP A 363 -14.70 -10.23 11.66
CA ASP A 363 -13.46 -10.97 11.50
C ASP A 363 -13.56 -11.94 10.32
N THR A 364 -12.42 -12.38 9.81
CA THR A 364 -12.37 -13.35 8.71
C THR A 364 -12.80 -14.76 9.14
N GLY A 365 -12.75 -15.09 10.43
CA GLY A 365 -12.92 -16.45 10.94
C GLY A 365 -12.04 -17.44 10.18
N ASP A 366 -12.64 -18.52 9.70
CA ASP A 366 -11.96 -19.54 8.90
C ASP A 366 -11.70 -19.14 7.44
N LEU A 367 -12.15 -17.96 7.00
CA LEU A 367 -11.91 -17.48 5.64
C LEU A 367 -10.42 -17.26 5.42
N LYS A 368 -9.86 -17.98 4.45
CA LYS A 368 -8.45 -17.82 4.06
C LYS A 368 -8.31 -16.56 3.19
N ALA A 369 -8.13 -15.41 3.83
CA ALA A 369 -8.08 -14.09 3.18
C ALA A 369 -7.04 -13.99 2.05
N ALA A 370 -5.80 -14.43 2.29
CA ALA A 370 -4.75 -14.36 1.27
C ALA A 370 -5.08 -15.19 -0.01
N PRO A 371 -5.46 -16.48 0.08
CA PRO A 371 -5.94 -17.24 -1.07
C PRO A 371 -7.17 -16.63 -1.77
N LEU A 372 -8.10 -16.05 -1.01
CA LEU A 372 -9.30 -15.41 -1.56
C LEU A 372 -8.95 -14.20 -2.43
N LEU A 373 -8.07 -13.32 -1.93
CA LEU A 373 -7.64 -12.13 -2.68
C LEU A 373 -6.78 -12.50 -3.89
N ALA A 374 -5.99 -13.57 -3.78
CA ALA A 374 -5.30 -14.16 -4.93
C ALA A 374 -6.29 -14.71 -5.98
N GLN A 375 -7.36 -15.41 -5.55
CA GLN A 375 -8.40 -15.92 -6.45
C GLN A 375 -9.10 -14.78 -7.21
N LEU A 376 -9.32 -13.63 -6.56
CA LEU A 376 -9.91 -12.44 -7.19
C LEU A 376 -8.94 -11.64 -8.08
N GLY A 377 -7.67 -12.04 -8.18
CA GLY A 377 -6.68 -11.42 -9.05
C GLY A 377 -5.87 -10.28 -8.42
N GLN A 378 -5.97 -10.04 -7.11
CA GLN A 378 -5.18 -9.02 -6.41
C GLN A 378 -4.55 -9.61 -5.13
N PRO A 379 -3.52 -10.46 -5.23
CA PRO A 379 -2.82 -10.99 -4.05
C PRO A 379 -2.20 -9.87 -3.19
N VAL A 380 -2.31 -9.95 -1.87
CA VAL A 380 -1.88 -8.86 -0.98
C VAL A 380 -0.34 -8.70 -1.01
N TRP A 381 0.14 -7.46 -1.14
CA TRP A 381 1.57 -7.11 -1.25
C TRP A 381 2.34 -7.93 -2.29
N ARG A 382 1.68 -8.27 -3.41
CA ARG A 382 2.30 -9.04 -4.50
C ARG A 382 1.99 -8.44 -5.87
N PRO A 383 2.19 -7.12 -6.07
CA PRO A 383 2.04 -6.54 -7.40
C PRO A 383 3.09 -7.12 -8.36
N GLY A 384 2.77 -7.16 -9.64
CA GLY A 384 3.67 -7.65 -10.68
C GLY A 384 4.86 -6.74 -10.99
N SER A 385 4.87 -5.53 -10.43
CA SER A 385 5.95 -4.54 -10.60
C SER A 385 6.05 -3.62 -9.36
N PRO A 386 7.17 -2.88 -9.19
CA PRO A 386 7.31 -1.86 -8.15
C PRO A 386 6.29 -0.71 -8.24
N ALA A 387 5.62 -0.52 -9.39
CA ALA A 387 4.57 0.49 -9.56
C ALA A 387 3.25 0.16 -8.83
N GLY A 388 3.17 -1.01 -8.18
CA GLY A 388 1.98 -1.44 -7.48
C GLY A 388 0.90 -1.98 -8.42
N TYR A 389 -0.32 -2.03 -7.90
CA TYR A 389 -1.53 -2.37 -8.63
C TYR A 389 -2.12 -1.15 -9.33
N ASP A 390 -2.68 -1.37 -10.51
CA ASP A 390 -3.35 -0.32 -11.28
C ASP A 390 -4.70 0.08 -10.63
N ASP A 391 -5.05 1.35 -10.77
CA ASP A 391 -6.24 1.96 -10.18
C ASP A 391 -7.36 2.20 -11.22
N VAL A 392 -7.22 1.73 -12.47
CA VAL A 392 -8.25 1.90 -13.50
C VAL A 392 -9.21 0.71 -13.63
N ALA A 393 -10.44 0.96 -14.05
CA ALA A 393 -11.48 -0.06 -14.16
C ALA A 393 -11.13 -1.18 -15.15
N ALA A 394 -10.46 -0.84 -16.26
CA ALA A 394 -10.10 -1.80 -17.31
C ALA A 394 -9.25 -2.97 -16.78
N SER A 395 -8.43 -2.72 -15.76
CA SER A 395 -7.56 -3.72 -15.15
C SER A 395 -8.32 -4.73 -14.26
N TRP A 396 -9.57 -4.44 -13.89
CA TRP A 396 -10.34 -5.23 -12.93
C TRP A 396 -11.69 -5.74 -13.45
N ALA A 397 -12.18 -5.21 -14.57
CA ALA A 397 -13.51 -5.50 -15.12
C ALA A 397 -13.52 -6.56 -16.25
N ALA A 398 -12.46 -7.37 -16.37
CA ALA A 398 -12.40 -8.45 -17.35
C ALA A 398 -13.47 -9.54 -17.07
N PRO A 399 -14.02 -10.23 -18.09
CA PRO A 399 -15.07 -11.24 -17.91
C PRO A 399 -14.75 -12.30 -16.86
N ASP A 400 -13.55 -12.88 -16.89
CA ASP A 400 -13.11 -13.89 -15.90
C ASP A 400 -13.07 -13.34 -14.46
N ALA A 401 -12.74 -12.06 -14.29
CA ALA A 401 -12.73 -11.41 -12.98
C ALA A 401 -14.16 -11.25 -12.42
N LEU A 402 -15.14 -10.98 -13.29
CA LEU A 402 -16.55 -10.91 -12.91
C LEU A 402 -17.10 -12.29 -12.49
N VAL A 403 -16.75 -13.35 -13.22
CA VAL A 403 -17.15 -14.73 -12.87
C VAL A 403 -16.63 -15.11 -11.48
N ARG A 404 -15.36 -14.82 -11.18
CA ARG A 404 -14.76 -15.08 -9.85
C ARG A 404 -15.49 -14.33 -8.73
N ARG A 405 -16.00 -13.12 -8.99
CA ARG A 405 -16.83 -12.37 -8.04
C ARG A 405 -18.18 -13.02 -7.82
N VAL A 406 -18.83 -13.53 -8.87
CA VAL A 406 -20.10 -14.28 -8.75
C VAL A 406 -19.93 -15.52 -7.87
N GLU A 407 -18.93 -16.34 -8.14
CA GLU A 407 -18.64 -17.55 -7.35
C GLU A 407 -18.37 -17.21 -5.88
N LEU A 408 -17.63 -16.13 -5.61
CA LEU A 408 -17.34 -15.72 -4.25
C LEU A 408 -18.55 -15.07 -3.57
N ALA A 409 -19.35 -14.27 -4.27
CA ALA A 409 -20.57 -13.68 -3.76
C ALA A 409 -21.55 -14.76 -3.30
N GLN A 410 -21.72 -15.83 -4.08
CA GLN A 410 -22.54 -16.98 -3.68
C GLN A 410 -22.02 -17.66 -2.40
N ARG A 411 -20.69 -17.87 -2.29
CA ARG A 411 -20.09 -18.45 -1.07
C ARG A 411 -20.27 -17.56 0.16
N LEU A 412 -20.10 -16.24 0.01
CA LEU A 412 -20.29 -15.28 1.11
C LEU A 412 -21.77 -15.17 1.52
N ALA A 413 -22.68 -15.13 0.55
CA ALA A 413 -24.11 -15.13 0.78
C ALA A 413 -24.57 -16.42 1.49
N ALA A 414 -24.10 -17.59 1.06
CA ALA A 414 -24.45 -18.87 1.68
C ALA A 414 -23.99 -18.96 3.15
N ARG A 415 -22.81 -18.42 3.49
CA ARG A 415 -22.36 -18.31 4.89
C ARG A 415 -23.18 -17.31 5.71
N THR A 416 -23.74 -16.30 5.05
CA THR A 416 -24.60 -15.31 5.72
C THR A 416 -25.98 -15.91 5.98
N GLY A 417 -26.52 -16.69 5.03
CA GLY A 417 -27.86 -17.25 5.10
C GLY A 417 -28.92 -16.15 5.14
N ASP A 418 -30.02 -16.41 5.84
CA ASP A 418 -31.20 -15.51 5.84
C ASP A 418 -31.16 -14.48 7.00
N ARG A 419 -29.96 -14.23 7.55
CA ARG A 419 -29.76 -13.28 8.67
C ARG A 419 -29.98 -11.82 8.27
N LEU A 420 -29.89 -11.50 6.98
CA LEU A 420 -30.05 -10.15 6.45
C LEU A 420 -31.10 -10.16 5.35
N ASP A 421 -32.02 -9.20 5.38
CA ASP A 421 -32.95 -8.98 4.28
C ASP A 421 -32.24 -8.19 3.15
N PRO A 422 -32.03 -8.78 1.97
CA PRO A 422 -31.28 -8.16 0.88
C PRO A 422 -31.94 -6.90 0.31
N ARG A 423 -33.28 -6.79 0.42
CA ARG A 423 -34.05 -5.66 -0.10
C ARG A 423 -33.82 -4.41 0.74
N THR A 424 -33.82 -4.59 2.05
CA THR A 424 -33.48 -3.53 3.01
C THR A 424 -31.98 -3.24 2.96
N LEU A 425 -31.15 -4.29 2.92
CA LEU A 425 -29.70 -4.17 2.91
C LEU A 425 -29.17 -3.35 1.73
N GLY A 426 -29.67 -3.57 0.51
CA GLY A 426 -29.23 -2.81 -0.66
C GLY A 426 -29.40 -1.29 -0.50
N ASN A 427 -30.50 -0.86 0.11
CA ASN A 427 -30.75 0.57 0.39
C ASN A 427 -29.83 1.12 1.49
N THR A 428 -29.53 0.33 2.52
CA THR A 428 -28.55 0.68 3.56
C THR A 428 -27.15 0.83 2.96
N LEU A 429 -26.67 -0.19 2.26
CA LEU A 429 -25.28 -0.25 1.79
C LEU A 429 -24.96 0.84 0.74
N LEU A 430 -25.96 1.26 -0.02
CA LEU A 430 -25.85 2.29 -1.04
C LEU A 430 -26.45 3.63 -0.60
N ALA A 431 -26.81 3.78 0.67
CA ALA A 431 -27.41 4.99 1.25
C ALA A 431 -28.49 5.62 0.35
N GLY A 432 -29.47 4.81 -0.06
CA GLY A 432 -30.59 5.21 -0.91
C GLY A 432 -30.28 5.32 -2.41
N SER A 433 -29.07 4.99 -2.85
CA SER A 433 -28.64 5.10 -4.26
C SER A 433 -28.85 3.81 -5.08
N LEU A 434 -29.66 2.86 -4.58
CA LEU A 434 -29.94 1.60 -5.24
C LEU A 434 -30.80 1.83 -6.49
N SER A 435 -30.36 1.34 -7.65
CA SER A 435 -31.10 1.50 -8.90
C SER A 435 -32.38 0.67 -8.95
N ALA A 436 -33.40 1.18 -9.66
CA ALA A 436 -34.63 0.43 -9.90
C ALA A 436 -34.41 -0.93 -10.60
N PRO A 437 -33.53 -1.06 -11.63
CA PRO A 437 -33.18 -2.36 -12.19
C PRO A 437 -32.58 -3.32 -11.16
N THR A 438 -31.63 -2.84 -10.33
CA THR A 438 -31.04 -3.69 -9.29
C THR A 438 -32.09 -4.08 -8.25
N ALA A 439 -32.88 -3.13 -7.74
CA ALA A 439 -33.95 -3.39 -6.77
C ALA A 439 -34.95 -4.44 -7.29
N THR A 440 -35.33 -4.35 -8.58
CA THR A 440 -36.22 -5.32 -9.23
C THR A 440 -35.58 -6.71 -9.33
N ALA A 441 -34.28 -6.80 -9.65
CA ALA A 441 -33.57 -8.06 -9.67
C ALA A 441 -33.49 -8.71 -8.27
N LEU A 442 -33.24 -7.90 -7.24
CA LEU A 442 -33.20 -8.37 -5.84
C LEU A 442 -34.55 -8.90 -5.37
N SER A 443 -35.66 -8.22 -5.72
CA SER A 443 -37.00 -8.61 -5.29
C SER A 443 -37.51 -9.87 -5.99
N ARG A 444 -37.00 -10.20 -7.18
CA ARG A 444 -37.38 -11.36 -7.99
C ARG A 444 -36.49 -12.59 -7.77
N ALA A 445 -35.46 -12.48 -6.94
CA ALA A 445 -34.58 -13.58 -6.63
C ALA A 445 -35.33 -14.72 -5.93
N GLU A 446 -35.01 -15.97 -6.29
CA GLU A 446 -35.68 -17.18 -5.80
C GLU A 446 -35.44 -17.45 -4.30
N SER A 447 -34.38 -16.90 -3.73
CA SER A 447 -34.04 -17.03 -2.31
C SER A 447 -33.31 -15.79 -1.80
N ALA A 448 -33.30 -15.60 -0.47
CA ALA A 448 -32.54 -14.52 0.16
C ALA A 448 -31.03 -14.65 -0.11
N THR A 449 -30.49 -15.88 -0.09
CA THR A 449 -29.08 -16.15 -0.45
C THR A 449 -28.77 -15.72 -1.89
N THR A 450 -29.63 -16.07 -2.86
CA THR A 450 -29.46 -15.64 -4.26
C THR A 450 -29.55 -14.11 -4.37
N SER A 451 -30.48 -13.49 -3.64
CA SER A 451 -30.65 -12.04 -3.64
C SER A 451 -29.42 -11.32 -3.04
N LEU A 452 -28.83 -11.83 -1.94
CA LEU A 452 -27.56 -11.33 -1.41
C LEU A 452 -26.43 -11.43 -2.44
N ALA A 453 -26.29 -12.59 -3.10
CA ALA A 453 -25.26 -12.77 -4.11
C ALA A 453 -25.44 -11.78 -5.28
N LEU A 454 -26.68 -11.59 -5.75
CA LEU A 454 -27.03 -10.60 -6.79
C LEU A 454 -26.72 -9.17 -6.36
N LEU A 455 -26.97 -8.80 -5.10
CA LEU A 455 -26.62 -7.49 -4.58
C LEU A 455 -25.12 -7.23 -4.69
N LEU A 456 -24.29 -8.18 -4.25
CA LEU A 456 -22.83 -8.03 -4.25
C LEU A 456 -22.22 -7.95 -5.65
N VAL A 457 -22.87 -8.51 -6.67
CA VAL A 457 -22.40 -8.44 -8.07
C VAL A 457 -23.16 -7.43 -8.92
N SER A 458 -24.11 -6.70 -8.33
CA SER A 458 -24.89 -5.69 -9.04
C SER A 458 -24.01 -4.56 -9.61
N PRO A 459 -24.41 -3.94 -10.73
CA PRO A 459 -23.72 -2.78 -11.26
C PRO A 459 -23.53 -1.64 -10.25
N ASP A 460 -24.47 -1.49 -9.32
CA ASP A 460 -24.44 -0.47 -8.28
C ASP A 460 -23.40 -0.78 -7.20
N PHE A 461 -23.36 -2.03 -6.72
CA PHE A 461 -22.43 -2.42 -5.65
C PHE A 461 -20.99 -2.55 -6.15
N GLN A 462 -20.78 -2.92 -7.41
CA GLN A 462 -19.45 -3.04 -8.00
C GLN A 462 -18.77 -1.69 -8.28
N ARG A 463 -19.49 -0.58 -8.12
CA ARG A 463 -18.98 0.78 -8.37
C ARG A 463 -19.00 1.63 -7.11
N ARG A 464 -18.30 2.76 -7.19
CA ARG A 464 -18.18 3.80 -6.16
C ARG A 464 -17.96 5.16 -6.79
#